data_AF-A0A2N2D0Q0-F1
#
_entry.id   AF-A0A2N2D0Q0-F1
#
_cell.length_a   1.000
_cell.length_b   1.000
_cell.length_c   1.000
_cell.angle_alpha   90.00
_cell.angle_beta   90.00
_cell.angle_gamma   90.00
#
_symmetry.space_group_name_H-M   'P 1'
#
loop_
_entity.id
_entity.type
_entity.pdbx_description
1 polymer ?
#
loop_
_entity_poly.entity_id
_entity_poly.type
_entity_poly.pdbx_seq_one_letter_code
_entity_poly.pdbx_strand_id
1 'polypeptide(L)' 'MLTKVVEAYDNLGIVSTLDQASGMVTIRVTQDTWEEMIEILHNLPFSISFCDQVSITTPSAANANY' A
#
# COMPACT_ATOMS: atom_id res chain seq x y z
N MET A 1 -6.91 13.72 6.48
CA MET A 1 -8.27 13.15 6.55
C MET A 1 -8.24 11.62 6.48
N LEU A 2 -7.40 11.00 5.64
CA LEU A 2 -7.20 9.53 5.61
C LEU A 2 -6.69 8.94 6.94
N THR A 3 -5.85 9.66 7.68
CA THR A 3 -5.33 9.24 8.99
C THR A 3 -6.46 8.89 9.96
N LYS A 4 -7.56 9.67 9.97
CA LYS A 4 -8.71 9.43 10.84
C LYS A 4 -9.48 8.15 10.50
N VAL A 5 -9.44 7.71 9.24
CA VAL A 5 -10.05 6.45 8.84
C VAL A 5 -9.28 5.30 9.47
N VAL A 6 -7.95 5.31 9.40
CA VAL A 6 -7.12 4.25 9.98
C VAL A 6 -7.07 4.30 11.51
N GLU A 7 -7.15 5.48 12.12
CA GLU A 7 -7.36 5.62 13.57
C GLU A 7 -8.71 5.06 14.04
N ALA A 8 -9.75 5.14 13.20
CA ALA A 8 -11.09 4.61 13.53
C ALA A 8 -11.15 3.08 13.47
N TYR A 9 -10.23 2.44 12.75
CA TYR A 9 -10.05 0.99 12.74
C TYR A 9 -8.90 0.58 13.66
N ASP A 10 -8.94 1.04 14.92
CA ASP A 10 -8.08 0.56 16.02
C ASP A 10 -6.55 0.58 15.76
N ASN A 11 -6.06 1.50 14.92
CA ASN A 11 -4.66 1.54 14.51
C ASN A 11 -4.17 0.24 13.83
N LEU A 12 -5.03 -0.44 13.05
CA LEU A 12 -4.69 -1.64 12.28
C LEU A 12 -3.45 -1.48 11.38
N GLY A 13 -3.05 -0.24 11.08
CA GLY A 13 -1.80 0.06 10.41
C GLY A 13 -1.31 1.49 10.60
N ILE A 14 -0.10 1.74 10.13
CA ILE A 14 0.52 3.07 10.08
C ILE A 14 0.30 3.64 8.68
N VAL A 15 -0.39 4.77 8.59
CA VAL A 15 -0.54 5.52 7.34
C VAL A 15 0.56 6.56 7.23
N SER A 16 1.24 6.59 6.09
CA SER A 16 2.19 7.64 5.72
C SER A 16 1.77 8.24 4.40
N THR A 17 1.76 9.57 4.30
CA THR A 17 1.51 10.25 3.02
C THR A 17 2.81 10.24 2.22
N LEU A 18 2.79 9.65 1.02
CA LEU A 18 3.94 9.63 0.12
C LEU A 18 3.96 10.90 -0.74
N ASP A 19 2.81 11.30 -1.26
CA ASP A 19 2.68 12.53 -2.04
C ASP A 19 1.30 13.15 -1.85
N GLN A 20 1.27 14.33 -1.24
CA GLN A 20 0.04 15.06 -1.00
C GLN A 20 -0.55 15.66 -2.28
N ALA A 21 0.27 15.96 -3.30
CA ALA A 21 -0.19 16.58 -4.54
C ALA A 21 -0.99 15.60 -5.40
N SER A 22 -0.55 14.34 -5.46
CA SER A 22 -1.28 13.25 -6.13
C SER A 22 -2.27 12.49 -5.22
N GLY A 23 -2.24 12.73 -3.90
CA GLY A 23 -3.06 12.00 -2.94
C GLY A 23 -2.56 10.58 -2.64
N MET A 24 -1.28 10.30 -2.91
CA MET A 24 -0.66 9.00 -2.72
C MET A 24 -0.31 8.75 -1.25
N VAL A 25 -0.74 7.60 -0.73
CA VAL A 25 -0.47 7.18 0.64
C VAL A 25 0.07 5.76 0.68
N THR A 26 0.86 5.46 1.70
CA THR A 26 1.31 4.12 2.08
C THR A 26 0.62 3.73 3.36
N ILE A 27 0.12 2.50 3.43
CA ILE A 27 -0.47 1.92 4.62
C ILE A 27 0.37 0.70 4.97
N ARG A 28 0.97 0.69 6.15
CA ARG A 28 1.76 -0.42 6.67
C ARG A 28 0.93 -1.18 7.69
N VAL A 29 0.67 -2.44 7.41
CA VAL A 29 -0.05 -3.37 8.29
C VAL A 29 0.83 -4.57 8.59
N THR A 30 0.49 -5.36 9.60
CA THR A 30 1.13 -6.65 9.82
C THR A 30 0.48 -7.70 8.92
N GLN A 31 1.15 -8.84 8.73
CA GLN A 31 0.61 -9.92 7.89
C GLN A 31 -0.74 -10.43 8.42
N ASP A 32 -0.91 -10.41 9.74
CA ASP A 32 -2.10 -10.88 10.46
C ASP A 32 -3.31 -9.95 10.23
N THR A 33 -3.08 -8.66 9.95
CA THR A 33 -4.15 -7.66 9.74
C THR A 33 -4.34 -7.28 8.26
N TRP A 34 -3.62 -7.93 7.35
CA TRP A 34 -3.68 -7.64 5.92
C TRP A 34 -5.07 -7.89 5.32
N GLU A 35 -5.67 -9.05 5.60
CA GLU A 35 -6.97 -9.43 5.04
C GLU A 35 -8.07 -8.46 5.50
N GLU A 36 -8.12 -8.17 6.80
CA GLU A 36 -9.08 -7.23 7.38
C GLU A 36 -8.90 -5.81 6.81
N MET A 37 -7.66 -5.34 6.66
CA MET A 37 -7.38 -4.03 6.05
C MET A 37 -7.86 -3.98 4.59
N ILE A 38 -7.65 -5.03 3.80
CA ILE A 38 -8.13 -5.06 2.40
C ILE A 38 -9.65 -5.00 2.34
N GLU A 39 -10.36 -5.73 3.21
CA GLU A 39 -11.83 -5.66 3.27
C GLU A 39 -12.34 -4.27 3.63
N ILE A 40 -11.70 -3.61 4.60
CA ILE A 40 -12.00 -2.23 4.98
C ILE A 40 -11.79 -1.30 3.79
N LEU A 41 -10.63 -1.41 3.12
CA LEU A 41 -10.28 -0.56 1.97
C LEU A 41 -11.28 -0.74 0.82
N HIS A 42 -11.77 -1.96 0.57
CA HIS A 42 -12.80 -2.22 -0.43
C HIS A 42 -14.19 -1.66 -0.06
N ASN A 43 -14.49 -1.52 1.23
CA ASN A 43 -15.78 -1.00 1.71
C ASN A 43 -15.84 0.54 1.76
N LEU A 44 -14.74 1.23 1.48
CA LEU A 44 -14.71 2.69 1.50
C LEU A 44 -15.52 3.27 0.32
N PRO A 45 -16.20 4.42 0.51
CA PRO A 45 -17.09 5.01 -0.51
C PRO A 45 -16.32 5.69 -1.66
N PHE A 46 -15.04 5.39 -1.83
CA PHE A 46 -14.17 5.96 -2.86
C PHE A 46 -13.27 4.88 -3.44
N SER A 47 -12.98 4.97 -4.74
CA SER A 47 -12.14 3.99 -5.42
C SER A 47 -10.69 4.11 -4.97
N ILE A 48 -10.12 2.99 -4.54
CA ILE A 48 -8.72 2.86 -4.12
C ILE A 48 -7.99 2.05 -5.19
N SER A 49 -6.82 2.51 -5.59
CA SER A 49 -5.93 1.78 -6.50
C SER A 49 -4.69 1.34 -5.74
N PHE A 50 -4.44 0.04 -5.71
CA PHE A 50 -3.23 -0.51 -5.12
C PHE A 50 -2.08 -0.34 -6.12
N CYS A 51 -0.98 0.27 -5.68
CA CYS A 51 0.22 0.35 -6.46
C CYS A 51 1.14 -0.80 -6.04
N ASP A 52 1.18 -1.86 -6.84
CA ASP A 52 2.15 -2.95 -6.68
C ASP A 52 3.55 -2.38 -6.89
N GLN A 53 4.25 -2.02 -5.80
CA GLN A 53 5.66 -1.66 -5.86
C GLN A 53 6.51 -2.94 -5.89
N VAL A 54 6.26 -3.83 -6.86
CA VAL A 54 7.20 -4.90 -7.20
C VAL A 54 8.14 -4.35 -8.27
N SER A 55 9.14 -3.58 -7.83
CA SER A 55 10.33 -3.31 -8.65
C SER A 55 11.24 -4.53 -8.59
N ILE A 56 10.84 -5.63 -9.22
CA ILE A 56 11.82 -6.62 -9.65
C ILE A 56 12.58 -6.00 -10.83
N THR A 57 13.60 -5.19 -10.53
CA THR A 57 14.74 -5.13 -11.45
C THR A 57 15.23 -6.55 -11.57
N THR A 58 14.90 -7.19 -12.68
CA THR A 58 15.52 -8.43 -13.13
C THR A 58 17.01 -8.33 -12.80
N PRO A 59 17.61 -9.28 -12.05
CA PRO A 59 19.05 -9.35 -12.02
C PRO A 59 19.46 -9.48 -13.48
N SER A 60 20.10 -8.44 -14.02
CA SER A 60 20.74 -8.42 -15.33
C SER A 60 21.73 -9.58 -15.34
N ALA A 61 21.24 -10.77 -15.65
CA ALA A 61 22.02 -11.97 -15.80
C ALA A 61 22.90 -11.71 -17.01
N ALA A 62 24.18 -11.50 -16.71
CA ALA A 62 25.32 -11.81 -17.55
C ALA A 62 24.94 -12.34 -18.94
N ASN A 63 25.01 -11.46 -19.94
CA ASN A 63 25.23 -11.87 -21.31
C ASN A 63 26.63 -12.49 -21.41
N ALA A 64 26.71 -13.76 -21.03
CA ALA A 64 27.72 -14.65 -21.53
C ALA A 64 27.45 -14.87 -23.03
N ASN A 65 28.48 -14.61 -23.85
CA ASN A 65 28.65 -15.02 -25.25
C ASN A 65 27.90 -14.22 -26.33
N TYR A 66 28.60 -13.33 -27.05
CA TYR A 66 29.26 -13.63 -28.34
C TYR A 66 30.22 -12.49 -28.71
#